data_AF-A0A1C6IP17-F1
#
_entry.id   AF-A0A1C6IP17-F1
#
_cell.length_a   1.000
_cell.length_b   1.000
_cell.length_c   1.000
_cell.angle_alpha   90.00
_cell.angle_beta   90.00
_cell.angle_gamma   90.00
#
_symmetry.space_group_name_H-M   'P 1'
#
loop_
_entity.id
_entity.type
_entity.pdbx_description
1 polymer ?
#
loop_
_entity_poly.entity_id
_entity_poly.type
_entity_poly.pdbx_seq_one_letter_code
_entity_poly.pdbx_strand_id
1 'polypeptide(L)'
;MLNQAAGDRQILAKQLNISPYQLSYVTNSGEGEGLLFYGTTIIPFKDKFDKNLKLYSLMTTKPEEVEKREKEMEAEKHEGNR
;
A
#
# COMPACT_ATOMS: atom_id res chain seq x y z
N MET A 1 5.57 -2.94 8.33
CA MET A 1 5.62 -4.15 7.49
C MET A 1 4.26 -4.38 6.87
N LEU A 2 4.16 -4.16 5.56
CA LEU A 2 3.00 -4.49 4.74
C LEU A 2 2.99 -5.98 4.42
N ASN A 3 2.10 -6.44 3.53
CA ASN A 3 2.17 -7.80 3.00
C ASN A 3 3.53 -8.05 2.31
N GLN A 4 4.17 -9.18 2.61
CA GLN A 4 5.48 -9.56 2.06
C GLN A 4 5.45 -11.02 1.60
N ALA A 5 6.36 -11.40 0.70
CA ALA A 5 6.52 -12.77 0.24
C ALA A 5 6.89 -13.71 1.40
N ALA A 6 6.57 -15.01 1.25
CA ALA A 6 6.72 -15.97 2.34
C ALA A 6 8.15 -16.08 2.90
N GLY A 7 9.17 -16.02 2.03
CA GLY A 7 10.58 -16.02 2.43
C GLY A 7 10.97 -14.75 3.19
N ASP A 8 10.62 -13.58 2.66
CA ASP A 8 10.94 -12.28 3.27
C ASP A 8 10.29 -12.12 4.64
N ARG A 9 9.04 -12.59 4.80
CA ARG A 9 8.35 -12.61 6.11
C ARG A 9 9.14 -13.36 7.18
N GLN A 10 9.73 -14.50 6.83
CA GLN A 10 10.50 -15.29 7.80
C GLN A 10 11.80 -14.60 8.20
N ILE A 11 12.46 -13.92 7.26
CA ILE A 11 13.69 -13.15 7.52
C ILE A 11 13.36 -11.95 8.42
N LEU A 12 12.33 -11.18 8.07
CA LEU A 12 11.88 -10.02 8.82
C LEU A 12 11.38 -10.40 10.22
N ALA A 13 10.64 -11.50 10.36
CA ALA A 13 10.16 -11.96 11.66
C ALA A 13 11.30 -12.36 12.60
N LYS A 14 12.36 -12.97 12.06
CA LYS A 14 13.57 -13.28 12.84
C LYS A 14 14.31 -12.00 13.26
N GLN A 15 14.48 -11.03 12.35
CA GLN A 15 15.18 -9.79 12.67
C GLN A 15 14.42 -8.88 13.65
N LEU A 16 13.09 -8.86 13.56
CA LEU A 16 12.23 -7.99 14.36
C LEU A 16 11.61 -8.71 15.58
N ASN A 17 12.03 -9.95 15.86
CA ASN A 17 11.50 -10.80 16.95
C ASN A 17 9.95 -10.89 16.98
N ILE A 18 9.34 -11.01 15.79
CA ILE A 18 7.88 -11.06 15.64
C ILE A 18 7.40 -12.48 15.89
N SER A 19 6.37 -12.65 16.72
CA SER A 19 5.82 -13.98 16.97
C SER A 19 5.04 -14.51 15.75
N PRO A 20 4.94 -15.84 15.57
CA PRO A 20 4.12 -16.44 14.52
C PRO A 20 2.66 -15.97 14.52
N TYR A 21 2.12 -15.64 15.70
CA TYR A 21 0.77 -15.09 15.85
C TYR A 21 0.68 -13.65 15.30
N GLN A 22 1.67 -12.80 15.57
CA GLN A 22 1.71 -11.44 15.03
C GLN A 22 1.91 -11.42 13.51
N LEU A 23 2.69 -12.37 12.98
CA LEU A 23 2.81 -12.61 11.55
C LEU A 23 1.47 -12.95 10.88
N SER A 24 0.55 -13.61 11.61
CA SER A 24 -0.74 -14.01 11.05
C SER A 24 -1.58 -12.82 10.57
N TYR A 25 -1.43 -11.65 11.22
CA TYR A 25 -2.12 -10.40 10.89
C TYR A 25 -1.67 -9.77 9.57
N VAL A 26 -0.53 -10.18 9.01
CA VAL A 26 0.02 -9.65 7.75
C VAL A 26 -0.01 -10.66 6.62
N THR A 27 -0.17 -11.96 6.91
CA THR A 27 -0.19 -13.04 5.92
C THR A 27 -1.32 -12.94 4.89
N ASN A 28 -2.40 -12.23 5.20
CA ASN A 28 -3.57 -12.07 4.32
C ASN A 28 -4.04 -10.60 4.28
N SER A 29 -3.09 -9.68 4.45
CA SER A 29 -3.37 -8.24 4.46
C SER A 29 -3.61 -7.70 3.04
N GLY A 30 -4.66 -6.89 2.91
CA GLY A 30 -4.98 -6.18 1.68
C GLY A 30 -4.04 -4.99 1.43
N GLU A 31 -4.28 -4.28 0.34
CA GLU A 31 -3.61 -2.99 0.09
C GLU A 31 -3.85 -2.01 1.25
N GLY A 32 -2.80 -1.31 1.69
CA GLY A 32 -2.88 -0.35 2.79
C GLY A 32 -2.96 -0.99 4.20
N GLU A 33 -2.86 -2.31 4.32
CA GLU A 33 -2.87 -3.00 5.62
C GLU A 33 -1.47 -3.50 6.00
N GLY A 34 -1.15 -3.46 7.31
CA GLY A 34 0.13 -3.97 7.79
C GLY A 34 0.36 -3.78 9.28
N LEU A 35 1.63 -3.87 9.68
CA LEU A 35 2.12 -3.66 11.04
C LEU A 35 3.04 -2.44 11.12
N LEU A 36 2.79 -1.54 12.06
CA LEU A 36 3.72 -0.47 12.45
C LEU A 36 4.59 -0.95 13.62
N PHE A 37 5.87 -0.61 13.58
CA PHE A 37 6.85 -0.93 14.62
C PHE A 37 7.28 0.37 15.29
N TYR A 38 7.09 0.45 16.61
CA TYR A 38 7.56 1.55 17.44
C TYR A 38 8.30 0.98 18.65
N GLY A 39 9.62 0.87 18.55
CA GLY A 39 10.44 0.20 19.55
C GLY A 39 10.03 -1.28 19.70
N THR A 40 9.48 -1.62 20.86
CA THR A 40 8.96 -2.97 21.17
C THR A 40 7.46 -3.15 20.89
N THR A 41 6.76 -2.07 20.56
CA THR A 41 5.31 -2.10 20.32
C THR A 41 5.02 -2.33 18.85
N ILE A 42 4.14 -3.29 18.57
CA ILE A 42 3.67 -3.64 17.24
C ILE A 42 2.19 -3.30 17.16
N ILE A 43 1.80 -2.47 16.20
CA ILE A 43 0.44 -1.97 16.04
C ILE A 43 -0.08 -2.38 14.65
N PRO A 44 -1.19 -3.14 14.55
CA PRO A 44 -1.82 -3.37 13.27
C PRO A 44 -2.46 -2.07 12.78
N PHE A 45 -2.26 -1.75 11.50
CA PHE A 45 -2.89 -0.59 10.87
C PHE A 45 -3.61 -0.99 9.59
N LYS A 46 -4.63 -0.19 9.28
CA LYS A 46 -5.40 -0.28 8.05
C LYS A 46 -5.61 1.13 7.52
N ASP A 47 -4.93 1.44 6.43
CA ASP A 47 -5.04 2.70 5.73
C ASP A 47 -6.07 2.57 4.59
N LYS A 48 -7.29 3.03 4.86
CA LYS A 48 -8.33 3.20 3.84
C LYS A 48 -8.30 4.64 3.34
N PHE A 49 -7.44 4.90 2.36
CA PHE A 49 -7.39 6.22 1.73
C PHE A 49 -8.57 6.42 0.78
N ASP A 50 -9.24 7.57 0.87
CA ASP A 50 -10.39 7.88 0.02
C ASP A 50 -9.93 8.14 -1.42
N LYS A 51 -10.37 7.26 -2.34
CA LYS A 51 -10.00 7.30 -3.76
C LYS A 51 -10.61 8.46 -4.53
N ASN A 52 -11.64 9.12 -3.98
CA ASN A 52 -12.27 10.28 -4.59
C ASN A 52 -11.45 11.56 -4.41
N LEU A 53 -10.49 11.56 -3.48
CA LEU A 53 -9.65 12.72 -3.23
C LEU A 53 -8.65 12.88 -4.38
N LYS A 54 -8.51 14.12 -4.85
CA LYS A 54 -7.41 14.50 -5.78
C LYS A 54 -6.03 14.19 -5.18
N LEU A 55 -5.92 14.13 -3.86
CA LEU A 55 -4.71 13.69 -3.19
C LEU A 55 -4.39 12.20 -3.45
N TYR A 56 -5.39 11.32 -3.46
CA TYR A 56 -5.18 9.91 -3.80
C TYR A 56 -4.65 9.76 -5.21
N SER A 57 -5.22 10.47 -6.18
CA SER A 57 -4.76 10.40 -7.57
C SER A 57 -3.33 10.91 -7.76
N LEU A 58 -2.87 11.82 -6.88
CA LEU A 58 -1.49 12.31 -6.86
C LEU A 58 -0.50 11.36 -6.16
N MET A 59 -0.98 10.59 -5.18
CA MET A 59 -0.13 9.78 -4.30
C MET A 59 -0.19 8.28 -4.58
N THR A 60 -1.14 7.82 -5.42
CA THR A 60 -1.28 6.39 -5.75
C THR A 60 -0.03 5.88 -6.45
N THR A 61 0.44 4.70 -6.03
CA THR A 61 1.60 4.01 -6.61
C THR A 61 1.17 2.84 -7.48
N LYS A 62 -0.13 2.68 -7.76
CA LYS A 62 -0.65 1.58 -8.56
C LYS A 62 -0.47 1.88 -10.05
N PRO A 63 0.31 1.08 -10.79
CA PRO A 63 0.60 1.35 -12.20
C PRO A 63 -0.67 1.51 -13.05
N GLU A 64 -1.65 0.63 -12.85
CA GLU A 64 -2.93 0.65 -13.58
C GLU A 64 -3.72 1.96 -13.39
N GLU A 65 -3.70 2.51 -12.17
CA GLU A 65 -4.40 3.77 -11.86
C GLU A 65 -3.63 4.99 -12.41
N VAL A 66 -2.29 4.93 -12.39
CA VAL A 66 -1.42 5.98 -12.97
C VAL A 66 -1.58 6.02 -14.49
N GLU A 67 -1.50 4.89 -15.17
CA GLU A 67 -1.67 4.80 -16.63
C GLU A 67 -3.05 5.29 -17.07
N LYS A 68 -4.11 4.94 -16.33
CA LYS A 68 -5.47 5.42 -16.61
C LYS A 68 -5.54 6.95 -16.52
N ARG A 69 -4.95 7.54 -15.48
CA ARG A 69 -4.90 9.00 -15.30
C ARG A 69 -4.11 9.69 -16.40
N GLU A 70 -2.98 9.15 -16.81
CA GLU A 70 -2.17 9.72 -17.90
C GLU A 70 -2.98 9.76 -19.21
N LYS A 71 -3.71 8.70 -19.54
CA LYS A 71 -4.62 8.64 -20.69
C LYS A 71 -5.75 9.67 -20.60
N GLU A 72 -6.37 9.83 -19.43
CA GLU A 72 -7.42 10.83 -19.20
C GLU A 72 -6.87 12.27 -19.37
N MET A 73 -5.68 12.56 -18.82
CA MET A 73 -5.04 13.87 -18.98
C MET A 73 -4.60 14.16 -20.42
N GLU A 74 -4.21 13.14 -21.19
CA GLU A 74 -3.92 13.28 -22.62
C GLU A 74 -5.18 13.57 -23.43
N ALA A 75 -6.30 12.93 -23.12
CA ALA A 75 -7.58 13.16 -23.78
C ALA A 75 -8.10 14.59 -23.55
N GLU A 76 -8.05 15.09 -22.31
CA GLU A 76 -8.46 16.46 -21.96
C GLU A 76 -7.62 17.53 -22.68
N LYS A 77 -6.31 17.29 -22.86
CA LYS A 77 -5.42 18.21 -23.62
C LYS A 77 -5.79 18.30 -25.10
N HIS A 78 -6.33 17.23 -25.69
CA HIS A 78 -6.71 17.21 -27.11
C HIS A 78 -8.10 17.82 -27.36
N GLU A 79 -8.99 17.80 -26.37
CA GLU A 79 -10.30 18.46 -26.46
C GLU A 79 -10.23 19.97 -26.21
N GLY A 80 -9.35 20.44 -25.34
CA GLY A 80 -9.15 21.88 -25.08
C GLY A 80 -8.46 22.66 -26.20
N ASN A 81 -8.04 22.00 -27.29
CA ASN A 81 -7.36 22.59 -28.44
C ASN A 81 -8.21 22.57 -29.72
N ARG A 82 -9.54 22.39 -29.58
CA ARG A 82 -10.55 22.53 -30.64
C ARG A 82 -11.46 23.73 -30.39
#